data_AF-X1L1I5-F1
#
_entry.id   AF-X1L1I5-F1
#
_cell.length_a   1.000
_cell.length_b   1.000
_cell.length_c   1.000
_cell.angle_alpha   90.00
_cell.angle_beta   90.00
_cell.angle_gamma   90.00
#
_symmetry.space_group_name_H-M   'P 1'
#
loop_
_entity.id
_entity.type
_entity.pdbx_description
1 polymer ?
#
loop_
_entity_poly.entity_id
_entity_poly.type
_entity_poly.pdbx_seq_one_letter_code
_entity_poly.pdbx_strand_id
1 'polypeptide(L)' 'MKYKFENVLNIYTVSRATQGLANYLIEKGTSFASRGVVIAYDSRHKSPEFAKTAALVLNANNIKTFLFEN' A
#
# COMPACT_ATOMS: atom_id res chain seq x y z
N MET A 1 -19.77 20.80 14.20
CA MET A 1 -18.44 20.14 14.17
C MET A 1 -18.18 19.64 12.75
N LYS A 2 -17.57 20.47 11.88
CA LYS A 2 -17.28 20.08 10.48
C LYS A 2 -15.89 19.43 10.47
N TYR A 3 -15.82 18.10 10.52
CA TYR A 3 -14.59 17.39 10.19
C TYR A 3 -14.30 17.59 8.71
N LYS A 4 -13.46 18.58 8.40
CA LYS A 4 -12.89 18.75 7.06
C LYS A 4 -11.77 17.74 6.95
N PHE A 5 -12.11 16.49 6.61
CA PHE A 5 -11.12 15.56 6.07
C PHE A 5 -10.73 16.13 4.71
N GLU A 6 -9.69 16.95 4.67
CA GLU A 6 -9.11 17.32 3.39
C GLU A 6 -8.65 16.02 2.72
N ASN A 7 -9.21 15.73 1.55
CA ASN A 7 -8.83 14.62 0.68
C ASN A 7 -7.40 14.84 0.16
N VAL A 8 -6.41 14.61 1.03
CA VAL A 8 -4.99 14.75 0.71
C VAL A 8 -4.32 13.39 0.87
N LEU A 9 -3.54 13.01 -0.12
CA LEU A 9 -2.71 11.81 -0.06
C LEU A 9 -1.67 11.99 1.06
N ASN A 10 -1.69 11.10 2.05
CA ASN A 10 -0.74 11.08 3.17
C ASN A 10 -0.48 9.63 3.60
N ILE A 11 0.51 9.42 4.47
CA ILE A 11 0.93 8.08 4.92
C ILE A 11 -0.25 7.29 5.51
N TYR A 12 -1.10 7.92 6.34
CA TYR A 12 -2.25 7.24 6.94
C TYR A 12 -3.27 6.79 5.89
N THR A 13 -3.60 7.66 4.94
CA THR A 13 -4.52 7.33 3.83
C THR A 13 -3.96 6.18 2.98
N VAL A 14 -2.68 6.23 2.63
CA VAL A 14 -1.99 5.16 1.86
C VAL A 14 -1.98 3.86 2.65
N SER A 15 -1.64 3.88 3.93
CA SER A 15 -1.64 2.69 4.79
C SER A 15 -3.02 2.06 4.90
N ARG A 16 -4.08 2.86 5.12
CA ARG A 16 -5.45 2.34 5.22
C ARG A 16 -5.94 1.72 3.91
N ALA A 17 -5.70 2.39 2.78
CA ALA A 17 -6.05 1.85 1.48
C ALA A 17 -5.29 0.54 1.18
N THR A 18 -4.00 0.51 1.50
CA THR A 18 -3.15 -0.68 1.30
C THR A 18 -3.59 -1.85 2.20
N GLN A 19 -4.00 -1.59 3.44
CA GLN A 19 -4.54 -2.62 4.32
C GLN A 19 -5.84 -3.22 3.75
N GLY A 20 -6.71 -2.39 3.15
CA GLY A 20 -7.91 -2.88 2.45
C GLY A 20 -7.56 -3.80 1.29
N LEU A 21 -6.53 -3.45 0.50
CA LEU A 21 -6.02 -4.31 -0.57
C LEU A 21 -5.46 -5.63 -0.03
N ALA A 22 -4.68 -5.59 1.06
CA ALA A 22 -4.15 -6.79 1.69
C ALA A 22 -5.27 -7.76 2.11
N ASN A 23 -6.30 -7.23 2.78
CA ASN A 23 -7.47 -8.01 3.18
C ASN A 23 -8.18 -8.63 1.98
N TYR A 24 -8.37 -7.86 0.91
CA TYR A 24 -8.99 -8.35 -0.33
C TYR A 24 -8.19 -9.49 -0.96
N LEU A 25 -6.86 -9.37 -1.05
CA LEU A 25 -6.00 -10.42 -1.60
C LEU A 25 -6.06 -11.70 -0.77
N ILE A 26 -6.11 -11.58 0.56
CA ILE A 26 -6.25 -12.72 1.47
C ILE A 26 -7.62 -13.38 1.28
N GLU A 27 -8.69 -12.60 1.18
CA GLU A 27 -10.06 -13.09 0.96
C GLU A 27 -10.20 -13.84 -0.38
N LYS A 28 -9.50 -13.41 -1.43
CA LYS A 28 -9.47 -14.10 -2.73
C LYS A 28 -8.71 -15.43 -2.72
N GLY A 29 -7.99 -15.73 -1.64
CA GLY A 29 -7.34 -17.01 -1.42
C GLY A 29 -5.81 -16.94 -1.46
N THR A 30 -5.18 -17.95 -0.88
CA THR A 30 -3.73 -18.03 -0.66
C THR A 30 -2.90 -17.99 -1.94
N SER A 31 -3.47 -18.42 -3.08
CA SER A 31 -2.81 -18.33 -4.39
C SER A 31 -2.60 -16.89 -4.85
N PHE A 32 -3.45 -15.94 -4.47
CA PHE A 32 -3.27 -14.53 -4.82
C PHE A 32 -2.25 -13.85 -3.92
N ALA A 33 -2.34 -14.06 -2.61
CA ALA A 33 -1.40 -13.49 -1.64
C ALA A 33 0.05 -13.98 -1.86
N SER A 34 0.24 -15.24 -2.24
CA SER A 34 1.56 -15.84 -2.46
C SER A 34 2.29 -15.36 -3.72
N ARG A 35 1.56 -14.82 -4.71
CA ARG A 35 2.18 -14.23 -5.93
C ARG A 35 2.97 -12.97 -5.63
N GLY A 36 2.66 -12.30 -4.51
CA GLY A 36 3.26 -11.03 -4.13
C GLY A 36 2.77 -9.85 -4.97
N VAL A 37 3.24 -8.66 -4.61
CA VAL A 37 2.84 -7.38 -5.22
C VAL A 37 4.07 -6.60 -5.66
N VAL A 38 4.06 -6.13 -6.91
CA VAL A 38 5.09 -5.22 -7.44
C VAL A 38 4.62 -3.78 -7.25
N ILE A 39 5.50 -2.93 -6.72
CA ILE A 39 5.21 -1.53 -6.42
C ILE A 39 6.26 -0.67 -7.10
N ALA A 40 5.80 0.29 -7.90
CA ALA A 40 6.62 1.35 -8.49
C ALA A 40 6.08 2.71 -8.07
N TYR A 41 6.92 3.73 -8.17
CA TYR A 41 6.57 5.12 -7.86
C TYR A 41 7.12 6.07 -8.93
N ASP A 42 6.51 7.24 -9.02
CA ASP A 42 6.92 8.31 -9.93
C ASP A 42 7.79 9.36 -9.21
N SER A 43 8.20 10.42 -9.91
CA SER A 43 9.09 11.46 -9.38
C SER A 43 8.40 12.47 -8.45
N ARG A 44 7.13 12.26 -8.08
CA ARG A 44 6.42 13.21 -7.21
C ARG A 44 7.03 13.24 -5.82
N HIS A 45 6.98 14.41 -5.19
CA HIS A 45 7.37 14.54 -3.80
C HIS A 45 6.54 13.57 -2.93
N LYS A 46 7.22 12.81 -2.06
CA LYS A 46 6.66 11.73 -1.21
C LYS A 46 6.26 10.42 -1.90
N SER A 47 6.38 10.31 -3.22
CA SER A 47 6.06 9.07 -3.95
C SER A 47 6.90 7.87 -3.47
N PRO A 48 8.23 8.00 -3.26
CA PRO A 48 9.04 6.93 -2.68
C PRO A 48 8.57 6.50 -1.28
N GLU A 49 8.25 7.46 -0.42
CA GLU A 49 7.79 7.22 0.94
C GLU A 49 6.41 6.54 0.97
N PHE A 50 5.50 6.92 0.07
CA PHE A 50 4.19 6.26 -0.05
C PHE A 50 4.32 4.85 -0.58
N ALA A 51 5.18 4.60 -1.58
CA ALA A 51 5.43 3.27 -2.09
C ALA A 51 6.07 2.35 -1.03
N LYS A 52 7.05 2.88 -0.28
CA LYS A 52 7.64 2.17 0.86
C LYS A 52 6.61 1.87 1.94
N THR A 53 5.73 2.82 2.24
CA THR A 53 4.62 2.62 3.20
C THR A 53 3.70 1.47 2.76
N ALA A 54 3.29 1.48 1.49
CA ALA A 54 2.46 0.42 0.94
C ALA A 54 3.16 -0.96 1.01
N ALA A 55 4.45 -1.01 0.67
CA ALA A 55 5.25 -2.24 0.75
C ALA A 55 5.30 -2.80 2.17
N LEU A 56 5.53 -1.95 3.17
CA LEU A 56 5.59 -2.34 4.58
C LEU A 56 4.24 -2.87 5.09
N VAL A 57 3.12 -2.23 4.71
CA VAL A 57 1.78 -2.69 5.11
C VAL A 57 1.48 -4.07 4.51
N LEU A 58 1.79 -4.30 3.23
CA LEU A 58 1.59 -5.61 2.61
C LEU A 58 2.48 -6.68 3.24
N ASN A 59 3.76 -6.39 3.49
CA ASN A 59 4.68 -7.32 4.16
C ASN A 59 4.20 -7.67 5.59
N ALA A 60 3.65 -6.71 6.33
CA ALA A 60 3.07 -6.96 7.66
C ALA A 60 1.88 -7.93 7.62
N ASN A 61 1.22 -8.07 6.46
CA ASN A 61 0.16 -9.04 6.20
C ASN A 61 0.68 -10.33 5.54
N ASN A 62 1.99 -10.59 5.59
CA ASN A 62 2.66 -11.73 4.95
C ASN A 62 2.53 -11.79 3.42
N ILE A 63 2.30 -10.65 2.77
CA ILE A 63 2.26 -10.55 1.31
C ILE A 63 3.62 -10.03 0.84
N LYS A 64 4.36 -10.86 0.09
CA LYS A 64 5.68 -10.49 -0.43
C LYS A 64 5.57 -9.29 -1.35
N THR A 65 6.43 -8.29 -1.17
CA THR A 65 6.47 -7.10 -2.04
C THR A 65 7.80 -6.93 -2.76
N PHE A 66 7.73 -6.38 -3.97
CA PHE A 66 8.88 -6.00 -4.78
C PHE A 66 8.78 -4.50 -5.05
N LEU A 67 9.58 -3.72 -4.35
CA LEU A 67 9.65 -2.27 -4.53
C LEU A 67 10.73 -1.95 -5.57
N PHE A 68 10.34 -1.30 -6.66
CA PHE A 68 11.28 -0.88 -7.70
C PHE A 68 11.88 0.48 -7.33
N GLU A 69 13.21 0.59 -7.34
CA GLU A 69 13.93 1.86 -7.28
C GLU A 69 14.29 2.28 -8.71
N ASN A 70 13.85 3.47 -9.13
CA ASN A 70 14.26 4.09 -10.40
C ASN A 70 15.69 4.64 -10.31
#